data_AF-A0ABD4S5C2-F1
#
_entry.id   AF-A0ABD4S5C2-F1
#
_cell.length_a   1.000
_cell.length_b   1.000
_cell.length_c   1.000
_cell.angle_alpha   90.00
_cell.angle_beta   90.00
_cell.angle_gamma   90.00
#
_symmetry.space_group_name_H-M   'P 1'
#
loop_
_entity.id
_entity.type
_entity.pdbx_description
1 polymer ?
#
loop_
_entity_poly.entity_id
_entity_poly.type
_entity_poly.pdbx_seq_one_letter_code
_entity_poly.pdbx_strand_id
1 'polypeptide(L)'
;MLDNDKYLNNKIDTTKTELNTRIDTENEKQNIKIDQLIAGGSNVAYTQRVAIDDWVEDAESGFKATVTHSLLTQRIVVSIIDATTKENVVTNFKIIDDNSIEIRSETRSELNVYVINGNAETHFINATVDDNRVSEMTTYSSKKIEDSIGSIQLVDTSISITDANDRFISNKLDGVLEEIMVEVNGQRAKGITIANDLIDMI
;
A
#
# COMPACT_ATOMS: atom_id res chain seq x y z
N MET A 1 21.77 -16.76 -71.96
CA MET A 1 21.06 -17.64 -71.01
C MET A 1 21.46 -17.35 -69.56
N LEU A 2 22.75 -17.29 -69.21
CA LEU A 2 23.21 -17.00 -67.84
C LEU A 2 22.67 -15.71 -67.18
N ASP A 3 22.54 -14.60 -67.91
CA ASP A 3 22.09 -13.34 -67.31
C ASP A 3 20.61 -13.38 -66.88
N ASN A 4 19.81 -14.18 -67.58
CA ASN A 4 18.39 -14.33 -67.27
C ASN A 4 18.22 -15.13 -65.98
N ASP A 5 19.00 -16.19 -65.79
CA ASP A 5 18.99 -17.00 -64.57
C ASP A 5 19.48 -16.20 -63.35
N LYS A 6 20.50 -15.35 -63.53
CA LYS A 6 20.97 -14.43 -62.49
C LYS A 6 19.90 -13.41 -62.10
N TYR A 7 19.20 -12.85 -63.08
CA TYR A 7 18.10 -11.91 -62.84
C TYR A 7 16.94 -12.58 -62.09
N LEU A 8 16.56 -13.80 -62.49
CA LEU A 8 15.51 -14.58 -61.82
C LEU A 8 15.89 -14.92 -60.37
N ASN A 9 17.13 -15.39 -60.13
CA ASN A 9 17.59 -15.70 -58.78
C ASN A 9 17.59 -14.47 -57.87
N ASN A 10 18.08 -13.32 -58.35
CA ASN A 10 18.03 -12.07 -57.58
C ASN A 10 16.59 -11.67 -57.21
N LYS A 11 15.64 -11.85 -58.13
CA LYS A 11 14.22 -11.54 -57.87
C LYS A 11 13.61 -12.49 -56.84
N ILE A 12 13.97 -13.77 -56.89
CA ILE A 12 13.57 -14.78 -55.91
C ILE A 12 14.13 -14.43 -54.53
N ASP A 13 15.42 -14.10 -54.43
CA ASP A 13 16.08 -13.76 -53.17
C ASP A 13 15.50 -12.49 -52.55
N THR A 14 15.22 -11.48 -53.37
CA THR A 14 14.54 -10.25 -52.93
C THR A 14 13.15 -10.57 -52.38
N THR A 15 12.36 -11.35 -53.13
CA THR A 15 10.99 -11.74 -52.72
C THR A 15 11.02 -12.56 -51.43
N LYS A 16 11.99 -13.46 -51.27
CA LYS A 16 12.17 -14.28 -50.08
C LYS A 16 12.50 -13.42 -48.86
N THR A 17 13.37 -12.43 -49.05
CA THR A 17 13.73 -11.47 -47.99
C THR A 17 12.52 -10.66 -47.56
N GLU A 18 11.77 -10.10 -48.51
CA GLU A 18 10.55 -9.32 -48.22
C GLU A 18 9.47 -10.16 -47.52
N LEU A 19 9.29 -11.41 -47.94
CA LEU A 19 8.35 -12.33 -47.29
C LEU A 19 8.76 -12.66 -45.86
N ASN A 20 10.04 -12.96 -45.62
CA ASN A 20 10.55 -13.22 -44.28
C ASN A 20 10.32 -12.01 -43.36
N THR A 21 10.66 -10.79 -43.81
CA THR A 21 10.42 -9.57 -43.04
C THR A 21 8.93 -9.36 -42.71
N ARG A 22 8.03 -9.66 -43.65
CA ARG A 22 6.58 -9.58 -43.41
C ARG A 22 6.11 -10.60 -42.39
N ILE A 23 6.60 -11.84 -42.47
CA ILE A 23 6.27 -12.92 -41.53
C ILE A 23 6.73 -12.53 -40.12
N ASP A 24 7.97 -12.07 -39.96
CA ASP A 24 8.51 -11.66 -38.67
C ASP A 24 7.69 -10.51 -38.07
N THR A 25 7.31 -9.53 -38.89
CA THR A 25 6.49 -8.39 -38.46
C THR A 25 5.09 -8.82 -38.00
N GLU A 26 4.43 -9.74 -38.72
CA GLU A 26 3.11 -10.22 -38.33
C GLU A 26 3.16 -11.14 -37.11
N ASN A 27 4.21 -11.96 -36.98
CA ASN A 27 4.43 -12.77 -35.78
C ASN A 27 4.60 -11.90 -34.54
N GLU A 28 5.36 -10.80 -34.62
CA GLU A 28 5.55 -9.88 -33.49
C GLU A 28 4.22 -9.22 -33.08
N LYS A 29 3.42 -8.77 -34.05
CA LYS A 29 2.08 -8.22 -33.77
C LYS A 29 1.16 -9.25 -33.11
N GLN A 30 1.23 -10.51 -33.56
CA GLN A 30 0.44 -11.60 -32.96
C GLN A 30 0.91 -11.90 -31.54
N ASN A 31 2.22 -11.95 -31.28
CA ASN A 31 2.78 -12.15 -29.95
C ASN A 31 2.33 -11.04 -28.98
N ILE A 32 2.43 -9.78 -29.37
CA ILE A 32 1.94 -8.65 -28.56
C ILE A 32 0.44 -8.81 -28.26
N LYS A 33 -0.37 -9.24 -29.24
CA LYS A 33 -1.79 -9.47 -29.04
C LYS A 33 -2.07 -10.65 -28.10
N ILE A 34 -1.26 -11.71 -28.18
CA ILE A 34 -1.32 -12.87 -27.28
C ILE A 34 -0.95 -12.45 -25.85
N ASP A 35 0.13 -11.70 -25.67
CA ASP A 35 0.58 -11.22 -24.36
C ASP A 35 -0.48 -10.31 -23.71
N GLN A 36 -1.08 -9.42 -24.49
CA GLN A 36 -2.21 -8.61 -24.03
C GLN A 36 -3.40 -9.47 -23.61
N LEU A 37 -3.73 -10.54 -24.33
CA LEU A 37 -4.81 -11.45 -23.96
C LEU A 37 -4.49 -12.23 -22.67
N ILE A 38 -3.25 -12.69 -22.52
CA ILE A 38 -2.78 -13.41 -21.33
C ILE A 38 -2.81 -12.52 -20.08
N ALA A 39 -2.44 -11.25 -20.21
CA ALA A 39 -2.45 -10.27 -19.11
C ALA A 39 -3.86 -9.77 -18.73
N GLY A 40 -4.94 -10.34 -19.30
CA GLY A 40 -6.31 -9.87 -19.05
C GLY A 40 -6.67 -8.59 -19.82
N GLY A 41 -5.93 -8.24 -20.87
CA GLY A 41 -6.16 -7.03 -21.66
C GLY A 41 -5.86 -5.73 -20.90
N SER A 42 -5.77 -4.62 -21.63
CA SER A 42 -5.65 -3.27 -21.05
C SER A 42 -6.87 -2.90 -20.17
N ASN A 43 -8.01 -3.53 -20.43
CA ASN A 43 -9.25 -3.23 -19.73
C ASN A 43 -9.37 -4.09 -18.47
N VAL A 44 -9.08 -3.46 -17.32
CA VAL A 44 -9.21 -4.08 -16.00
C VAL A 44 -10.68 -4.12 -15.55
N ALA A 45 -11.50 -3.19 -16.02
CA ALA A 45 -12.92 -3.13 -15.69
C ALA A 45 -13.75 -2.46 -16.78
N TYR A 46 -15.04 -2.73 -16.76
CA TYR A 46 -16.06 -2.14 -17.60
C TYR A 46 -17.27 -1.75 -16.74
N THR A 47 -17.99 -0.69 -17.14
CA THR A 47 -19.21 -0.25 -16.46
C THR A 47 -20.27 0.04 -17.49
N GLN A 48 -21.48 -0.47 -17.25
CA GLN A 48 -22.66 -0.17 -18.05
C GLN A 48 -23.82 0.18 -17.13
N ARG A 49 -24.57 1.21 -17.50
CA ARG A 49 -25.87 1.51 -16.91
C ARG A 49 -26.94 0.73 -17.66
N VAL A 50 -27.77 0.00 -16.93
CA VAL A 50 -28.98 -0.64 -17.45
C VAL A 50 -30.16 0.24 -17.07
N ALA A 51 -30.84 0.79 -18.06
CA ALA A 51 -32.05 1.59 -17.89
C ALA A 51 -33.30 0.69 -17.81
N ILE A 52 -34.43 1.27 -17.40
CA ILE A 52 -35.71 0.55 -17.32
C ILE A 52 -36.11 -0.09 -18.66
N ASP A 53 -35.82 0.59 -19.77
CA ASP A 53 -36.19 0.16 -21.12
C ASP A 53 -35.28 -0.95 -21.68
N ASP A 54 -34.13 -1.22 -21.05
CA ASP A 54 -33.20 -2.27 -21.48
C ASP A 54 -33.66 -3.67 -21.03
N TRP A 55 -34.67 -3.75 -20.16
CA TRP A 55 -35.19 -5.00 -19.60
C TRP A 55 -36.21 -5.68 -20.51
N VAL A 56 -35.98 -6.97 -20.77
CA VAL A 56 -36.90 -7.85 -21.48
C VAL A 56 -37.55 -8.82 -20.49
N GLU A 57 -38.83 -9.12 -20.67
CA GLU A 57 -39.54 -10.12 -19.85
C GLU A 57 -38.91 -11.51 -19.99
N ASP A 58 -38.76 -12.18 -18.85
CA ASP A 58 -38.27 -13.54 -18.74
C ASP A 58 -39.29 -14.36 -17.95
N ALA A 59 -39.86 -15.39 -18.59
CA ALA A 59 -40.96 -16.17 -18.02
C ALA A 59 -40.59 -16.90 -16.71
N GLU A 60 -39.30 -17.10 -16.46
CA GLU A 60 -38.80 -17.82 -15.28
C GLU A 60 -38.26 -16.88 -14.19
N SER A 61 -37.65 -15.75 -14.58
CA SER A 61 -36.88 -14.89 -13.66
C SER A 61 -37.43 -13.47 -13.50
N GLY A 62 -38.59 -13.17 -14.08
CA GLY A 62 -39.18 -11.82 -14.11
C GLY A 62 -38.67 -11.02 -15.30
N PHE A 63 -37.49 -10.40 -15.16
CA PHE A 63 -36.86 -9.61 -16.22
C PHE A 63 -35.38 -9.96 -16.38
N LYS A 64 -34.88 -9.79 -17.61
CA LYS A 64 -33.46 -9.92 -17.93
C LYS A 64 -32.95 -8.76 -18.79
N ALA A 65 -31.67 -8.46 -18.65
CA ALA A 65 -30.97 -7.51 -19.50
C ALA A 65 -29.58 -8.05 -19.87
N THR A 66 -29.07 -7.65 -21.03
CA THR A 66 -27.73 -8.04 -21.50
C THR A 66 -26.75 -6.90 -21.28
N VAL A 67 -25.62 -7.21 -20.66
CA VAL A 67 -24.49 -6.29 -20.47
C VAL A 67 -23.34 -6.78 -21.33
N THR A 68 -22.92 -5.94 -22.29
CA THR A 68 -21.83 -6.27 -23.23
C THR A 68 -20.58 -5.50 -22.84
N HIS A 69 -19.51 -6.22 -22.47
CA HIS A 69 -18.26 -5.68 -21.98
C HIS A 69 -17.07 -5.99 -22.92
N SER A 70 -16.01 -5.20 -22.79
CA SER A 70 -14.80 -5.28 -23.62
C SER A 70 -13.66 -6.13 -23.02
N LEU A 71 -13.95 -6.94 -22.00
CA LEU A 71 -12.93 -7.69 -21.24
C LEU A 71 -12.44 -8.99 -21.92
N LEU A 72 -13.12 -9.46 -22.97
CA LEU A 72 -12.76 -10.67 -23.75
C LEU A 72 -12.42 -11.89 -22.85
N THR A 73 -13.18 -12.07 -21.78
CA THR A 73 -13.00 -13.18 -20.84
C THR A 73 -14.28 -13.48 -20.07
N GLN A 74 -14.44 -14.76 -19.73
CA GLN A 74 -15.51 -15.26 -18.84
C GLN A 74 -15.08 -15.25 -17.36
N ARG A 75 -13.79 -15.09 -17.06
CA ARG A 75 -13.31 -14.98 -15.68
C ARG A 75 -13.50 -13.55 -15.21
N ILE A 76 -14.68 -13.27 -14.68
CA ILE A 76 -15.10 -11.93 -14.28
C ILE A 76 -15.58 -11.88 -12.84
N VAL A 77 -15.50 -10.69 -12.24
CA VAL A 77 -16.20 -10.34 -11.01
C VAL A 77 -17.25 -9.29 -11.38
N VAL A 78 -18.50 -9.53 -11.00
CA VAL A 78 -19.61 -8.61 -11.28
C VAL A 78 -20.10 -8.00 -9.98
N SER A 79 -20.32 -6.70 -9.98
CA SER A 79 -20.99 -5.96 -8.89
C SER A 79 -22.10 -5.10 -9.48
N ILE A 80 -23.26 -5.07 -8.82
CA ILE A 80 -24.45 -4.38 -9.33
C ILE A 80 -24.99 -3.49 -8.23
N ILE A 81 -25.10 -2.19 -8.52
CA ILE A 81 -25.61 -1.19 -7.59
C ILE A 81 -26.86 -0.55 -8.19
N ASP A 82 -27.92 -0.43 -7.40
CA ASP A 82 -29.11 0.31 -7.81
C ASP A 82 -28.74 1.80 -8.01
N ALA A 83 -29.00 2.32 -9.21
CA ALA A 83 -28.60 3.66 -9.59
C ALA A 83 -29.39 4.74 -8.82
N THR A 84 -30.53 4.40 -8.25
CA THR A 84 -31.40 5.29 -7.47
C THR A 84 -31.12 5.18 -5.98
N THR A 85 -31.26 3.99 -5.39
CA THR A 85 -31.14 3.80 -3.93
C THR A 85 -29.69 3.73 -3.45
N LYS A 86 -28.74 3.46 -4.36
CA LYS A 86 -27.32 3.23 -4.07
C LYS A 86 -27.05 1.98 -3.24
N GLU A 87 -28.04 1.10 -3.11
CA GLU A 87 -27.88 -0.17 -2.41
C GLU A 87 -27.27 -1.24 -3.32
N ASN A 88 -26.59 -2.20 -2.70
CA ASN A 88 -26.10 -3.37 -3.40
C ASN A 88 -27.26 -4.25 -3.85
N VAL A 89 -27.24 -4.66 -5.12
CA VAL A 89 -28.16 -5.66 -5.66
C VAL A 89 -27.44 -6.98 -5.73
N VAL A 90 -28.02 -8.02 -5.11
CA VAL A 90 -27.45 -9.37 -5.14
C VAL A 90 -27.29 -9.82 -6.59
N THR A 91 -26.08 -10.25 -6.93
CA THR A 91 -25.64 -10.54 -8.29
C THR A 91 -26.26 -11.83 -8.82
N ASN A 92 -27.45 -11.73 -9.40
CA ASN A 92 -28.04 -12.79 -10.21
C ASN A 92 -27.68 -12.57 -11.68
N PHE A 93 -26.60 -13.21 -12.14
CA PHE A 93 -26.14 -13.12 -13.53
C PHE A 93 -25.72 -14.48 -14.08
N LYS A 94 -25.72 -14.57 -15.42
CA LYS A 94 -25.24 -15.70 -16.19
C LYS A 94 -24.27 -15.20 -17.27
N ILE A 95 -23.12 -15.85 -17.38
CA ILE A 95 -22.19 -15.58 -18.48
C ILE A 95 -22.77 -16.18 -19.77
N ILE A 96 -22.84 -15.38 -20.83
CA ILE A 96 -23.33 -15.82 -22.15
C ILE A 96 -22.13 -16.22 -23.02
N ASP A 97 -21.12 -15.35 -23.09
CA ASP A 97 -19.90 -15.51 -23.87
C ASP A 97 -18.76 -14.66 -23.26
N ASP A 98 -17.63 -14.54 -23.96
CA ASP A 98 -16.43 -13.82 -23.50
C ASP A 98 -16.65 -12.31 -23.31
N ASN A 99 -17.75 -11.75 -23.82
CA ASN A 99 -18.02 -10.32 -23.85
C ASN A 99 -19.40 -9.95 -23.33
N SER A 100 -20.19 -10.92 -22.87
CA SER A 100 -21.58 -10.67 -22.56
C SER A 100 -22.04 -11.45 -21.33
N ILE A 101 -22.77 -10.77 -20.47
CA ILE A 101 -23.51 -11.38 -19.36
C ILE A 101 -24.99 -11.04 -19.46
N GLU A 102 -25.83 -11.95 -19.00
CA GLU A 102 -27.24 -11.74 -18.72
C GLU A 102 -27.38 -11.45 -17.23
N ILE A 103 -28.03 -10.35 -16.87
CA ILE A 103 -28.45 -10.06 -15.49
C ILE A 103 -29.95 -10.29 -15.36
N ARG A 104 -30.40 -10.71 -14.18
CA ARG A 104 -31.80 -11.05 -13.90
C ARG A 104 -32.32 -10.30 -12.68
N SER A 105 -33.59 -9.89 -12.72
CA SER A 105 -34.25 -9.19 -11.63
C SER A 105 -35.76 -9.43 -11.65
N GLU A 106 -36.37 -9.49 -10.48
CA GLU A 106 -37.84 -9.60 -10.33
C GLU A 106 -38.55 -8.31 -10.78
N THR A 107 -37.86 -7.17 -10.71
CA THR A 107 -38.38 -5.86 -11.10
C THR A 107 -37.45 -5.15 -12.08
N ARG A 108 -38.01 -4.31 -12.95
CA ARG A 108 -37.21 -3.37 -13.74
C ARG A 108 -36.66 -2.29 -12.82
N SER A 109 -35.34 -2.18 -12.74
CA SER A 109 -34.65 -1.14 -11.97
C SER A 109 -33.53 -0.53 -12.80
N GLU A 110 -33.16 0.71 -12.49
CA GLU A 110 -31.96 1.31 -13.08
C GLU A 110 -30.73 0.82 -12.32
N LEU A 111 -29.81 0.13 -13.00
CA LEU A 111 -28.66 -0.51 -12.37
C LEU A 111 -27.35 0.00 -12.95
N ASN A 112 -26.33 0.16 -12.11
CA ASN A 112 -24.94 0.29 -12.54
C ASN A 112 -24.26 -1.07 -12.38
N VAL A 113 -23.87 -1.66 -13.52
CA VAL A 113 -23.22 -2.96 -13.57
C VAL A 113 -21.73 -2.75 -13.80
N TYR A 114 -20.93 -3.22 -12.86
CA TYR A 114 -19.48 -3.21 -12.91
C TYR A 114 -19.01 -4.63 -13.22
N VAL A 115 -18.26 -4.79 -14.31
CA VAL A 115 -17.63 -6.06 -14.68
C VAL A 115 -16.12 -5.86 -14.58
N ILE A 116 -15.46 -6.66 -13.75
CA ILE A 116 -14.02 -6.58 -13.48
C ILE A 116 -13.36 -7.81 -14.06
N ASN A 117 -12.22 -7.61 -14.74
CA ASN A 117 -11.47 -8.69 -15.34
C ASN A 117 -10.75 -9.49 -14.25
N GLY A 118 -11.12 -10.76 -14.09
CA GLY A 118 -10.52 -11.66 -13.11
C GLY A 118 -9.17 -12.27 -13.53
N ASN A 119 -8.69 -11.96 -14.74
CA ASN A 119 -7.31 -12.22 -15.18
C ASN A 119 -6.40 -11.01 -14.99
N ALA A 120 -6.95 -9.82 -14.69
CA ALA A 120 -6.10 -8.65 -14.45
C ALA A 120 -5.20 -8.92 -13.25
N GLU A 121 -3.89 -8.76 -13.47
CA GLU A 121 -2.87 -8.98 -12.45
C GLU A 121 -3.03 -7.93 -11.34
N THR A 122 -3.65 -8.33 -10.23
CA THR A 122 -3.75 -7.47 -9.04
C THR A 122 -2.41 -7.52 -8.30
N HIS A 123 -1.45 -6.71 -8.73
CA HIS A 123 -0.23 -6.51 -7.96
C HIS A 123 -0.58 -5.87 -6.61
N PHE A 124 -0.07 -6.42 -5.52
CA PHE A 124 0.04 -5.67 -4.28
C PHE A 124 1.05 -4.54 -4.53
N ILE A 125 0.58 -3.29 -4.49
CA ILE A 125 1.48 -2.15 -4.47
C ILE A 125 2.22 -2.22 -3.14
N ASN A 126 3.49 -2.64 -3.18
CA ASN A 126 4.40 -2.44 -2.06
C ASN A 126 4.66 -0.93 -1.96
N ALA A 127 3.77 -0.23 -1.27
CA ALA A 127 4.01 1.15 -0.89
C ALA A 127 5.00 1.13 0.27
N THR A 128 6.25 1.51 0.02
CA THR A 128 7.16 1.88 1.09
C THR A 128 6.75 3.24 1.61
N VAL A 129 6.41 3.34 2.89
CA VAL A 129 6.28 4.63 3.57
C VAL A 129 7.66 5.29 3.53
N ASP A 130 7.77 6.45 2.90
CA ASP A 130 9.00 7.26 2.94
C ASP A 130 9.14 7.87 4.34
N ASP A 131 9.74 7.09 5.25
CA ASP A 131 9.96 7.48 6.64
C ASP A 131 10.95 8.64 6.79
N ASN A 132 11.65 9.04 5.72
CA ASN A 132 12.57 10.18 5.75
C ASN A 132 11.86 11.53 5.54
N ARG A 133 10.60 11.53 5.11
CA ARG A 133 9.87 12.78 4.82
C ARG A 133 9.08 13.27 6.03
N VAL A 134 9.26 14.55 6.35
CA VAL A 134 8.41 15.26 7.32
C VAL A 134 7.06 15.55 6.65
N SER A 135 5.98 15.00 7.19
CA SER A 135 4.62 15.28 6.69
C SER A 135 4.24 16.74 6.96
N GLU A 136 3.89 17.48 5.91
CA GLU A 136 3.53 18.91 6.00
C GLU A 136 2.11 19.13 6.53
N MET A 137 1.20 18.15 6.37
CA MET A 137 -0.23 18.29 6.68
C MET A 137 -0.68 17.57 7.96
N THR A 138 0.17 16.73 8.57
CA THR A 138 -0.20 15.98 9.78
C THR A 138 0.59 16.46 10.98
N THR A 139 -0.05 16.45 12.15
CA THR A 139 0.61 16.78 13.42
C THR A 139 1.74 15.80 13.76
N TYR A 140 1.59 14.53 13.40
CA TYR A 140 2.55 13.45 13.68
C TYR A 140 3.00 12.75 12.39
N SER A 141 4.29 12.39 12.31
CA SER A 141 4.87 11.48 11.31
C SER A 141 6.07 10.74 11.93
N SER A 142 6.48 9.61 11.35
CA SER A 142 7.65 8.83 11.81
C SER A 142 8.88 9.73 12.01
N LYS A 143 9.20 10.59 11.02
CA LYS A 143 10.30 11.55 11.10
C LYS A 143 10.16 12.57 12.24
N LYS A 144 8.97 13.18 12.43
CA LYS A 144 8.73 14.14 13.53
C LYS A 144 8.89 13.49 14.90
N ILE A 145 8.47 12.23 15.03
CA ILE A 145 8.60 11.44 16.27
C ILE A 145 10.07 11.10 16.50
N GLU A 146 10.80 10.64 15.49
CA GLU A 146 12.24 10.36 15.58
C GLU A 146 13.03 11.62 16.01
N ASP A 147 12.79 12.76 15.37
CA ASP A 147 13.42 14.04 15.72
C ASP A 147 13.07 14.47 17.17
N SER A 148 11.82 14.25 17.57
CA SER A 148 11.38 14.54 18.94
C SER A 148 12.05 13.61 19.96
N ILE A 149 12.16 12.32 19.67
CA ILE A 149 12.84 11.34 20.53
C ILE A 149 14.34 11.65 20.62
N GLY A 150 14.99 11.99 19.51
CA GLY A 150 16.40 12.39 19.49
C GLY A 150 16.69 13.62 20.35
N SER A 151 15.68 14.45 20.62
CA SER A 151 15.78 15.62 21.50
C SER A 151 15.34 15.36 22.95
N ILE A 152 14.90 14.14 23.29
CA ILE A 152 14.63 13.77 24.69
C ILE A 152 15.96 13.61 25.42
N GLN A 153 16.24 14.54 26.33
CA GLN A 153 17.33 14.42 27.29
C GLN A 153 16.76 14.00 28.65
N LEU A 154 17.26 12.90 29.21
CA LEU A 154 17.01 12.54 30.60
C LEU A 154 17.82 13.48 31.49
N VAL A 155 17.15 14.47 32.07
CA VAL A 155 17.70 15.30 33.14
C VAL A 155 17.32 14.62 34.45
N ASP A 156 18.30 14.08 35.17
CA ASP A 156 18.08 13.59 36.54
C ASP A 156 17.41 14.72 37.34
N THR A 157 16.11 14.57 37.59
CA THR A 157 15.29 15.67 38.15
C THR A 157 15.46 15.77 39.67
N SER A 158 16.04 14.73 40.29
CA SER A 158 16.37 14.72 41.71
C SER A 158 17.46 13.72 42.05
N ILE A 159 18.37 14.10 42.94
CA ILE A 159 19.35 13.23 43.58
C ILE A 159 18.99 13.21 45.08
N SER A 160 18.78 12.02 45.64
CA SER A 160 18.43 11.84 47.06
C SER A 160 19.57 11.10 47.78
N ILE A 161 19.95 11.61 48.95
CA ILE A 161 20.86 10.95 49.87
C ILE A 161 20.08 10.67 51.15
N THR A 162 20.26 9.46 51.68
CA THR A 162 19.67 9.05 52.96
C THR A 162 20.80 8.90 53.96
N ASP A 163 20.84 9.77 54.97
CA ASP A 163 21.64 9.55 56.18
C ASP A 163 20.79 8.78 57.21
N ALA A 164 21.45 8.20 58.21
CA ALA A 164 20.84 7.43 59.29
C ALA A 164 19.76 8.18 60.08
N ASN A 165 19.69 9.52 60.00
CA ASN A 165 18.77 10.32 60.81
C ASN A 165 17.80 11.24 60.04
N ASP A 166 17.90 11.40 58.71
CA ASP A 166 16.84 12.02 57.89
C ASP A 166 17.14 11.90 56.38
N ARG A 167 16.08 11.88 55.56
CA ARG A 167 16.19 11.77 54.09
C ARG A 167 16.30 13.16 53.45
N PHE A 168 17.45 13.47 52.88
CA PHE A 168 17.62 14.68 52.09
C PHE A 168 17.25 14.41 50.62
N ILE A 169 16.40 15.27 50.06
CA ILE A 169 15.97 15.22 48.66
C ILE A 169 16.29 16.58 48.05
N SER A 170 17.19 16.61 47.06
CA SER A 170 17.49 17.81 46.29
C SER A 170 17.21 17.58 44.82
N ASN A 171 16.74 18.63 44.15
CA ASN A 171 16.57 18.68 42.70
C ASN A 171 17.82 19.22 41.98
N LYS A 172 18.92 19.47 42.70
CA LYS A 172 20.19 20.00 42.15
C LYS A 172 21.40 19.29 42.78
N LEU A 173 22.35 18.90 41.93
CA LEU A 173 23.61 18.26 42.34
C LEU A 173 24.38 19.10 43.37
N ASP A 174 24.42 20.42 43.17
CA ASP A 174 25.17 21.33 44.05
C ASP A 174 24.67 21.30 45.50
N GLY A 175 23.36 21.26 45.71
CA GLY A 175 22.79 21.18 47.06
C GLY A 175 23.08 19.85 47.76
N VAL A 176 23.23 18.77 46.99
CA VAL A 176 23.65 17.46 47.53
C VAL A 176 25.13 17.49 47.93
N LEU A 177 25.98 18.08 47.09
CA LEU A 177 27.42 18.19 47.37
C LEU A 177 27.69 19.10 48.58
N GLU A 178 26.93 20.18 48.72
CA GLU A 178 27.03 21.10 49.86
C GLU A 178 26.75 20.37 51.19
N GLU A 179 25.68 19.58 51.25
CA GLU A 179 25.32 18.85 52.46
C GLU A 179 26.36 17.77 52.82
N ILE A 180 26.86 17.01 51.83
CA ILE A 180 27.95 16.05 52.06
C ILE A 180 29.18 16.77 52.64
N MET A 181 29.51 17.95 52.11
CA MET A 181 30.65 18.73 52.61
C MET A 181 30.43 19.16 54.06
N VAL A 182 29.22 19.58 54.43
CA VAL A 182 28.88 19.95 55.82
C VAL A 182 29.06 18.75 56.75
N GLU A 183 28.48 17.59 56.43
CA GLU A 183 28.55 16.40 57.29
C GLU A 183 29.99 15.87 57.43
N VAL A 184 30.73 15.77 56.32
CA VAL A 184 32.14 15.33 56.33
C VAL A 184 33.00 16.25 57.19
N ASN A 185 32.79 17.57 57.07
CA ASN A 185 33.53 18.54 57.89
C ASN A 185 33.14 18.44 59.37
N GLY A 186 31.86 18.23 59.69
CA GLY A 186 31.38 17.99 61.05
C GLY A 186 32.01 16.75 61.69
N GLN A 187 32.07 15.63 60.97
CA GLN A 187 32.71 14.39 61.45
C GLN A 187 34.22 14.56 61.64
N ARG A 188 34.90 15.27 60.73
CA ARG A 188 36.34 15.60 60.87
C ARG A 188 36.62 16.41 62.12
N ALA A 189 35.79 17.43 62.40
CA ALA A 189 35.92 18.25 63.60
C ALA A 189 35.76 17.41 64.88
N LYS A 190 34.71 16.57 64.96
CA LYS A 190 34.49 15.65 66.09
C LYS A 190 35.69 14.72 66.31
N GLY A 191 36.23 14.15 65.23
CA GLY A 191 37.41 13.29 65.31
C GLY A 191 38.65 13.99 65.86
N ILE A 192 38.90 15.23 65.46
CA ILE A 192 40.01 16.06 65.98
C ILE A 192 39.83 16.32 67.48
N THR A 193 38.62 16.66 67.92
CA THR A 193 38.33 16.86 69.34
C THR A 193 38.64 15.62 70.16
N ILE A 194 38.15 14.44 69.72
CA ILE A 194 38.41 13.17 70.40
C ILE A 194 39.91 12.87 70.48
N ALA A 195 40.66 13.12 69.39
CA ALA A 195 42.10 12.88 69.37
C ALA A 195 42.85 13.81 70.34
N ASN A 196 42.46 15.09 70.40
CA ASN A 196 43.05 16.05 71.34
C ASN A 196 42.74 15.66 72.79
N ASP A 197 41.50 15.32 73.09
CA ASP A 197 41.09 14.88 74.43
C ASP A 197 41.89 13.64 74.89
N LEU A 198 42.19 12.71 73.96
CA LEU A 198 43.02 11.54 74.26
C LEU A 198 44.49 11.90 74.51
N ILE A 199 45.04 12.87 73.77
CA ILE A 199 46.42 13.34 73.97
C ILE A 199 46.55 14.01 75.34
N ASP A 200 45.57 14.82 75.75
CA ASP A 200 45.56 15.51 77.05
C ASP A 200 45.46 14.55 78.25
N MET A 201 45.07 13.29 78.02
CA MET A 201 44.98 12.24 79.04
C MET A 201 46.29 11.46 79.29
N ILE A 202 47.33 11.64 78.47
CA ILE A 202 48.62 10.93 78.53
C ILE A 202 49.70 11.82 79.13
#